data_AF-G5JIR6-F1
#
_entry.id   AF-G5JIR6-F1
#
_cell.length_a   1.000
_cell.length_b   1.000
_cell.length_c   1.000
_cell.angle_alpha   90.00
_cell.angle_beta   90.00
_cell.angle_gamma   90.00
#
_symmetry.space_group_name_H-M   'P 1'
#
loop_
_entity.id
_entity.type
_entity.pdbx_description
1 polymer ?
#
loop_
_entity_poly.entity_id
_entity_poly.type
_entity_poly.pdbx_seq_one_letter_code
_entity_poly.pdbx_strand_id
1 'polypeptide(L)'
;MKISKLSSINLILTIIFALFNVVITYNQHWDNNLWLLPGIIICSIVLITTFIVAMIAKDLLSELLFLINIVLTLYYIYPIFYDLIN
;
A
#
# COMPACT_ATOMS: atom_id res chain seq x y z
N MET A 1 -5.35 -12.40 22.13
CA MET A 1 -4.19 -12.33 21.21
C MET A 1 -3.34 -11.14 21.62
N LYS A 2 -2.06 -11.33 21.94
CA LYS A 2 -1.19 -10.22 22.34
C LYS A 2 -0.73 -9.51 21.06
N ILE A 3 -1.36 -8.39 20.73
CA ILE A 3 -1.00 -7.61 19.53
C ILE A 3 0.41 -7.09 19.76
N SER A 4 1.33 -7.42 18.86
CA SER A 4 2.69 -6.94 18.96
C SER A 4 2.72 -5.43 18.66
N LYS A 5 3.66 -4.69 19.27
CA LYS A 5 3.85 -3.26 18.95
C LYS A 5 4.11 -3.06 17.43
N LEU A 6 4.75 -4.05 16.79
CA LEU A 6 4.99 -4.08 15.34
C LEU A 6 3.68 -4.12 14.54
N SER A 7 2.74 -4.97 14.96
CA SER A 7 1.44 -5.13 14.29
C SER A 7 0.62 -3.85 14.38
N SER A 8 0.68 -3.12 15.50
CA SER A 8 0.04 -1.80 15.64
C SER A 8 0.65 -0.74 14.73
N ILE A 9 1.97 -0.72 14.58
CA ILE A 9 2.65 0.19 13.63
C ILE A 9 2.25 -0.14 12.19
N ASN A 10 2.16 -1.44 11.87
CA ASN A 10 1.74 -1.92 10.55
C ASN A 10 0.31 -1.47 10.20
N LEU A 11 -0.58 -1.45 11.20
CA LEU A 11 -1.95 -0.97 11.04
C LEU A 11 -1.98 0.53 10.71
N ILE A 12 -1.21 1.35 11.41
CA ILE A 12 -1.12 2.79 11.14
C ILE A 12 -0.56 3.03 9.73
N LEU A 13 0.49 2.30 9.34
CA LEU A 13 1.08 2.38 8.01
C LEU A 13 0.05 2.04 6.91
N THR A 14 -0.73 0.98 7.12
CA THR A 14 -1.79 0.54 6.20
C THR A 14 -2.88 1.61 6.05
N ILE A 15 -3.30 2.25 7.13
CA ILE A 15 -4.30 3.34 7.10
C ILE A 15 -3.77 4.54 6.29
N ILE A 16 -2.51 4.94 6.53
CA ILE A 16 -1.88 6.04 5.78
C ILE A 16 -1.79 5.68 4.29
N PHE A 17 -1.43 4.44 3.97
CA PHE A 17 -1.33 3.98 2.58
C PHE A 17 -2.69 3.93 1.88
N ALA A 18 -3.75 3.55 2.58
CA ALA A 18 -5.11 3.62 2.07
C ALA A 18 -5.54 5.06 1.77
N LEU A 19 -5.27 6.00 2.70
CA LEU A 19 -5.54 7.42 2.48
C LEU A 19 -4.75 7.98 1.30
N PHE A 20 -3.48 7.61 1.16
CA PHE A 20 -2.65 7.98 0.02
C PHE A 20 -3.27 7.53 -1.31
N ASN A 21 -3.70 6.27 -1.40
CA ASN A 21 -4.38 5.74 -2.59
C ASN A 21 -5.63 6.54 -2.95
N VAL A 22 -6.48 6.82 -1.96
CA VAL A 22 -7.69 7.63 -2.14
C VAL A 22 -7.34 9.03 -2.66
N VAL A 23 -6.39 9.72 -2.01
CA VAL A 23 -6.00 11.09 -2.38
C VAL A 23 -5.50 11.17 -3.82
N ILE A 24 -4.69 10.20 -4.27
CA ILE A 24 -4.18 10.21 -5.65
C ILE A 24 -5.30 9.93 -6.64
N THR A 25 -6.15 8.93 -6.39
CA THR A 25 -7.25 8.60 -7.30
C THR A 25 -8.18 9.80 -7.54
N TYR A 26 -8.49 10.58 -6.50
CA TYR A 26 -9.41 11.72 -6.64
C TYR A 26 -8.73 13.00 -7.13
N ASN A 27 -7.40 13.07 -7.20
CA ASN A 27 -6.66 14.23 -7.69
C ASN A 27 -5.95 13.94 -9.03
N GLN A 28 -6.71 13.47 -10.03
CA GLN A 28 -6.21 13.13 -11.36
C GLN A 28 -5.46 14.26 -12.09
N HIS A 29 -5.59 15.52 -11.68
CA HIS A 29 -4.77 16.61 -12.23
C HIS A 29 -3.30 16.57 -11.79
N TRP A 30 -2.96 15.76 -10.79
CA TRP A 30 -1.59 15.50 -10.35
C TRP A 30 -0.93 14.39 -11.20
N ASP A 31 -1.71 13.74 -12.07
CA ASP A 31 -1.46 12.39 -12.62
C ASP A 31 -0.66 12.35 -13.93
N ASN A 32 -0.46 13.48 -14.62
CA ASN A 32 0.12 13.42 -15.97
C ASN A 32 1.62 13.03 -16.07
N ASN A 33 2.28 12.61 -14.98
CA ASN A 33 3.54 11.82 -14.93
C ASN A 33 4.26 11.99 -13.58
N LEU A 34 3.96 13.05 -12.82
CA LEU A 34 4.79 13.45 -11.68
C LEU A 34 4.64 12.52 -10.47
N TRP A 35 3.45 11.95 -10.26
CA TRP A 35 3.15 11.11 -9.09
C TRP A 35 3.24 9.61 -9.35
N LEU A 36 3.27 9.19 -10.61
CA LEU A 36 3.35 7.79 -11.01
C LEU A 36 4.59 7.10 -10.43
N LEU A 37 5.78 7.63 -10.73
CA LEU A 37 7.05 7.06 -10.25
C LEU A 37 7.20 7.15 -8.71
N PRO A 38 6.94 8.30 -8.05
CA PRO A 38 6.95 8.37 -6.58
C PRO A 38 5.96 7.40 -5.93
N GLY A 39 4.75 7.25 -6.48
CA GLY A 39 3.76 6.36 -5.90
C GLY A 39 4.10 4.88 -6.04
N ILE A 40 4.73 4.47 -7.15
CA ILE A 40 5.27 3.10 -7.29
C ILE A 40 6.37 2.83 -6.24
N ILE A 41 7.25 3.80 -5.99
CA ILE A 41 8.29 3.68 -4.95
C ILE A 41 7.64 3.53 -3.58
N ILE A 42 6.64 4.35 -3.26
CA ILE A 42 5.90 4.27 -1.99
C ILE A 42 5.21 2.91 -1.84
N CYS A 43 4.50 2.44 -2.87
CA CYS A 43 3.87 1.12 -2.88
C CYS A 43 4.88 0.01 -2.60
N SER A 44 6.05 0.05 -3.25
CA SER A 44 7.10 -0.95 -3.07
C SER A 44 7.65 -0.96 -1.64
N ILE A 45 7.90 0.23 -1.07
CA ILE A 45 8.38 0.35 0.31
C ILE A 45 7.34 -0.19 1.29
N VAL A 46 6.06 0.16 1.12
CA VAL A 46 4.97 -0.33 1.98
C VAL A 46 4.84 -1.84 1.88
N LEU A 47 4.89 -2.43 0.68
CA LEU A 47 4.83 -3.88 0.52
C LEU A 47 6.01 -4.60 1.19
N ILE A 48 7.24 -4.13 0.98
CA ILE A 48 8.42 -4.76 1.59
C ILE A 48 8.35 -4.66 3.12
N THR A 49 8.01 -3.49 3.65
CA THR A 49 7.93 -3.27 5.10
C THR A 49 6.83 -4.11 5.76
N THR A 50 5.63 -4.12 5.18
CA THR A 50 4.48 -4.89 5.69
C THR A 50 4.72 -6.41 5.57
N PHE A 51 5.42 -6.87 4.53
CA PHE A 51 5.86 -8.25 4.39
C PHE A 51 6.85 -8.66 5.48
N ILE A 52 7.88 -7.83 5.73
CA ILE A 52 8.86 -8.07 6.80
C ILE A 52 8.15 -8.14 8.16
N VAL A 53 7.19 -7.25 8.42
CA VAL A 53 6.42 -7.27 9.67
C VAL A 53 5.59 -8.54 9.79
N ALA A 54 4.90 -8.97 8.74
CA ALA A 54 4.15 -10.23 8.74
C ALA A 54 5.06 -11.43 9.06
N MET A 55 6.26 -11.48 8.49
CA MET A 55 7.24 -12.55 8.73
C MET A 55 7.79 -12.56 10.17
N ILE A 56 8.01 -11.38 10.77
CA ILE A 56 8.55 -11.26 12.14
C ILE A 56 7.47 -11.51 13.18
N ALA A 57 6.33 -10.83 13.05
CA ALA A 57 5.28 -10.84 14.06
C ALA A 57 4.45 -12.14 14.05
N LYS A 58 4.36 -12.81 12.90
CA LYS A 58 3.67 -14.12 12.72
C LYS A 58 2.27 -14.16 13.33
N ASP A 59 1.58 -13.03 13.25
CA ASP A 59 0.23 -12.87 13.77
C ASP A 59 -0.75 -12.63 12.61
N LEU A 60 -1.95 -13.18 12.75
CA LEU A 60 -3.01 -13.14 11.72
C LEU A 60 -3.31 -11.70 11.26
N LEU A 61 -3.26 -10.73 12.17
CA LEU A 61 -3.55 -9.33 11.85
C LEU A 61 -2.48 -8.78 10.90
N SER A 62 -1.19 -9.02 11.17
CA SER A 62 -0.10 -8.55 10.29
C SER A 62 -0.15 -9.21 8.91
N GLU A 63 -0.49 -10.49 8.81
CA GLU A 63 -0.67 -11.18 7.53
C GLU A 63 -1.85 -10.61 6.73
N LEU A 64 -2.98 -10.35 7.40
CA LEU A 64 -4.15 -9.73 6.78
C LEU A 64 -3.87 -8.30 6.32
N LEU A 65 -3.15 -7.52 7.11
CA LEU A 65 -2.70 -6.17 6.74
C LEU A 65 -1.77 -6.19 5.53
N PHE A 66 -0.85 -7.16 5.46
CA PHE A 66 -0.01 -7.36 4.26
C PHE A 66 -0.87 -7.62 3.02
N LEU A 67 -1.86 -8.51 3.12
CA LEU A 67 -2.77 -8.81 2.02
C LEU A 67 -3.60 -7.59 1.58
N ILE A 68 -4.08 -6.78 2.53
CA ILE A 68 -4.76 -5.50 2.23
C ILE A 68 -3.82 -4.56 1.46
N ASN A 69 -2.56 -4.43 1.87
CA ASN A 69 -1.59 -3.58 1.19
C ASN A 69 -1.30 -4.07 -0.23
N ILE A 70 -1.30 -5.38 -0.51
CA ILE A 70 -1.24 -5.91 -1.88
C ILE A 70 -2.42 -5.40 -2.71
N VAL A 71 -3.65 -5.51 -2.20
CA VAL A 71 -4.84 -5.07 -2.93
C VAL A 71 -4.80 -3.57 -3.19
N LEU A 72 -4.37 -2.76 -2.21
CA LEU A 72 -4.18 -1.32 -2.37
C LEU A 72 -3.11 -0.98 -3.41
N THR A 73 -1.99 -1.70 -3.45
CA THR A 73 -0.98 -1.50 -4.49
C THR A 73 -1.52 -1.87 -5.88
N LEU A 74 -2.28 -2.96 -6.00
CA LEU A 74 -2.90 -3.32 -7.28
C LEU A 74 -3.90 -2.24 -7.73
N TYR A 75 -4.66 -1.67 -6.79
CA TYR A 75 -5.57 -0.56 -7.06
C TYR A 75 -4.83 0.68 -7.57
N TYR A 76 -3.66 1.00 -6.99
CA TYR A 76 -2.82 2.10 -7.46
C TYR A 76 -2.30 1.89 -8.89
N ILE A 77 -1.84 0.69 -9.21
CA ILE A 77 -1.15 0.40 -10.48
C ILE A 77 -2.17 0.10 -11.61
N TYR A 78 -3.40 -0.30 -11.27
CA TYR A 78 -4.42 -0.69 -12.26
C TYR A 78 -4.66 0.35 -13.37
N PRO A 79 -4.83 1.66 -13.08
CA PRO A 79 -5.00 2.69 -14.12
C PRO A 79 -3.81 2.75 -15.09
N ILE A 80 -2.59 2.52 -14.61
CA ILE A 80 -1.36 2.52 -15.42
C ILE A 80 -1.44 1.45 -16.51
N PHE A 81 -1.90 0.25 -16.16
CA PHE A 81 -2.07 -0.83 -17.14
C PHE A 81 -3.23 -0.58 -18.09
N TYR A 82 -4.29 0.08 -17.63
CA TYR A 82 -5.44 0.42 -18.45
C TYR A 82 -5.08 1.43 -19.56
N ASP A 83 -4.31 2.47 -19.20
CA ASP A 83 -3.82 3.48 -20.14
C ASP A 83 -2.71 2.97 -21.07
N LEU A 84 -2.02 1.89 -20.71
CA LEU A 84 -0.97 1.28 -21.56
C LEU A 84 -1.55 0.35 -22.63
N ILE A 85 -2.76 -0.18 -22.42
CA ILE A 85 -3.42 -1.15 -23.31
C ILE A 85 -4.36 -0.44 -24.30
N ASN A 86 -4.91 0.72 -23.94
CA ASN A 86 -5.77 1.54 -24.79
C ASN A 86 -4.98 2.63 -25.54
#